data_AF-A0A1Y3BY85-F1
#
_entry.id   AF-A0A1Y3BY85-F1
#
_cell.length_a   1.000
_cell.length_b   1.000
_cell.length_c   1.000
_cell.angle_alpha   90.00
_cell.angle_beta   90.00
_cell.angle_gamma   90.00
#
_symmetry.space_group_name_H-M   'P 1'
#
loop_
_entity.id
_entity.type
_entity.pdbx_description
1 polymer ?
#
loop_
_entity_poly.entity_id
_entity_poly.type
_entity_poly.pdbx_seq_one_letter_code
_entity_poly.pdbx_strand_id
1 'polypeptide(L)'
;MAKAIPKKGSRGRISSRKSIRKIPKGVIHIQASFNNTIVTVTDVRGRVVSWSSAGTCGFQGTRRGTPFAAQTAAANAIRAVVDQGMQRAEVMIKGPGLGRDAALRAIRRSGILLTFVRDVTPMPHNGCRPPKKRRWKCVESAADSKRLLYGRFILSPLMKGQADTIGIAMRRALLGEIEGTCITRAKSEKISHEYATIMGIQESVHEILMNLKEIVLRSNLYGTCEASICVRGPGYVTAQDIILPPYVEIVDNTQHIASLTEPIELVIGLQIEKNRGYLIKAPNTFQDGSYPIDPVFMPVRNANHSIHSYENGNKEILFLEIWTNGSLNS
;
A
#
# COMPACT_ATOMS: atom_id res chain seq x y z
N MET A 1 69.98 13.34 51.77
CA MET A 1 69.81 13.62 50.33
C MET A 1 68.52 12.99 49.85
N ALA A 2 67.48 13.80 49.62
CA ALA A 2 66.16 13.32 49.20
C ALA A 2 66.11 13.16 47.67
N LYS A 3 65.74 11.96 47.17
CA LYS A 3 65.50 11.72 45.75
C LYS A 3 64.13 12.30 45.35
N ALA A 4 64.13 13.21 44.38
CA ALA A 4 62.93 13.80 43.81
C ALA A 4 62.14 12.78 42.97
N ILE A 5 60.82 12.74 43.17
CA ILE A 5 59.86 11.93 42.41
C ILE A 5 59.52 12.68 41.10
N PRO A 6 59.59 12.06 39.91
CA PRO A 6 59.29 12.76 38.66
C PRO A 6 57.78 13.00 38.52
N LYS A 7 57.42 14.25 38.16
CA LYS A 7 56.04 14.67 37.90
C LYS A 7 55.45 13.91 36.71
N LYS A 8 54.30 13.29 36.94
CA LYS A 8 53.47 12.56 35.96
C LYS A 8 53.04 13.53 34.86
N GLY A 9 53.63 13.41 33.67
CA GLY A 9 53.28 14.21 32.50
C GLY A 9 51.79 14.08 32.14
N SER A 10 51.14 15.22 31.92
CA SER A 10 49.79 15.28 31.40
C SER A 10 49.79 14.71 29.98
N ARG A 11 49.11 13.56 29.79
CA ARG A 11 48.87 13.00 28.45
C ARG A 11 47.98 13.96 27.67
N GLY A 12 48.61 14.85 26.91
CA GLY A 12 47.95 15.69 25.91
C GLY A 12 47.17 14.80 24.96
N ARG A 13 45.84 14.94 24.98
CA ARG A 13 44.94 14.19 24.12
C ARG A 13 45.08 14.77 22.71
N ILE A 14 45.84 14.10 21.85
CA ILE A 14 45.97 14.43 20.43
C ILE A 14 44.57 14.30 19.81
N SER A 15 43.86 15.42 19.65
CA SER A 15 42.60 15.44 18.91
C SER A 15 42.94 15.56 17.43
N SER A 16 42.63 14.52 16.65
CA SER A 16 42.64 14.60 15.19
C SER A 16 41.87 15.85 14.74
N ARG A 17 42.49 16.68 13.90
CA ARG A 17 41.84 17.86 13.31
C ARG A 17 40.56 17.39 12.61
N LYS A 18 39.40 17.67 13.20
CA LYS A 18 38.10 17.40 12.57
C LYS A 18 38.03 18.22 11.29
N SER A 19 37.89 17.54 10.15
CA SER A 19 37.62 18.17 8.85
C SER A 19 36.41 19.12 9.00
N ILE A 20 36.58 20.39 8.65
CA ILE A 20 35.50 21.39 8.67
C ILE A 20 34.55 21.03 7.52
N ARG A 21 33.51 20.26 7.82
CA ARG A 21 32.41 20.00 6.88
C ARG A 21 31.37 21.08 7.09
N LYS A 22 31.04 21.83 6.04
CA LYS A 22 29.94 22.80 6.08
C LYS A 22 28.61 22.05 5.99
N ILE A 23 27.80 22.11 7.05
CA ILE A 23 26.51 21.41 7.13
C ILE A 23 25.41 22.47 7.19
N PRO A 24 24.75 22.83 6.08
CA PRO A 24 23.79 23.93 6.06
C PRO A 24 22.45 23.62 6.77
N LYS A 25 22.08 22.32 6.82
CA LYS A 25 20.83 21.82 7.42
C LYS A 25 21.11 20.65 8.37
N GLY A 26 20.40 20.57 9.48
CA GLY A 26 20.49 19.40 10.37
C GLY A 26 19.35 19.28 11.38
N VAL A 27 19.51 18.35 12.32
CA VAL A 27 18.50 18.03 13.34
C VAL A 27 19.12 18.17 14.73
N ILE A 28 18.43 18.89 15.62
CA ILE A 28 18.82 19.09 17.01
C ILE A 28 17.91 18.20 17.87
N HIS A 29 18.51 17.21 18.50
CA HIS A 29 17.85 16.32 19.45
C HIS A 29 18.06 16.82 20.87
N ILE A 30 16.97 17.14 21.56
CA ILE A 30 16.98 17.52 22.97
C ILE A 30 16.41 16.36 23.77
N GLN A 31 17.22 15.74 24.63
CA GLN A 31 16.77 14.77 25.60
C GLN A 31 16.70 15.44 26.98
N ALA A 32 15.50 15.77 27.43
CA ALA A 32 15.23 16.43 28.70
C ALA A 32 14.66 15.40 29.70
N SER A 33 15.52 14.89 30.59
CA SER A 33 15.08 14.12 31.77
C SER A 33 15.03 15.01 33.01
N PHE A 34 14.48 14.51 34.12
CA PHE A 34 14.48 15.24 35.39
C PHE A 34 15.89 15.51 35.95
N ASN A 35 16.85 14.64 35.62
CA ASN A 35 18.20 14.70 36.20
C ASN A 35 19.22 15.34 35.26
N ASN A 36 18.95 15.39 33.95
CA ASN A 36 19.92 15.85 32.96
C ASN A 36 19.25 16.29 31.66
N THR A 37 19.82 17.30 31.02
CA THR A 37 19.51 17.67 29.63
C THR A 37 20.71 17.37 28.75
N ILE A 38 20.48 16.63 27.67
CA ILE A 38 21.48 16.31 26.64
C ILE A 38 20.99 16.93 25.33
N VAL A 39 21.86 17.68 24.67
CA VAL A 39 21.59 18.28 23.36
C VAL A 39 22.59 17.70 22.38
N THR A 40 22.08 17.06 21.33
CA THR A 40 22.87 16.42 20.28
C THR A 40 22.46 17.01 18.95
N VAL A 41 23.43 17.48 18.16
CA VAL A 41 23.19 18.01 16.82
C VAL A 41 23.71 17.02 15.79
N THR A 42 22.85 16.69 14.84
CA THR A 42 23.11 15.73 13.77
C THR A 42 22.92 16.36 12.39
N ASP A 43 23.58 15.77 11.39
CA ASP A 43 23.30 15.99 9.98
C ASP A 43 21.99 15.29 9.57
N VAL A 44 21.42 15.60 8.42
CA VAL A 44 20.19 14.96 7.90
C VAL A 44 20.32 13.44 7.74
N ARG A 45 21.56 12.94 7.63
CA ARG A 45 21.90 11.50 7.59
C ARG A 45 22.06 10.85 8.97
N GLY A 46 21.79 11.57 10.06
CA GLY A 46 21.89 11.06 11.44
C GLY A 46 23.31 10.99 12.02
N ARG A 47 24.32 11.56 11.34
CA ARG A 47 25.69 11.62 11.86
C ARG A 47 25.83 12.75 12.88
N VAL A 48 26.42 12.46 14.04
CA VAL A 48 26.60 13.44 15.13
C VAL A 48 27.70 14.45 14.79
N VAL A 49 27.35 15.73 14.87
CA VAL A 49 28.23 16.87 14.60
C VAL A 49 28.82 17.39 15.91
N SER A 50 27.94 17.73 16.84
CA SER A 50 28.27 18.18 18.19
C SER A 50 27.28 17.59 19.18
N TRP A 51 27.69 17.49 20.43
CA TRP A 51 26.80 17.15 21.53
C TRP A 51 27.32 17.80 22.80
N SER A 52 26.40 18.11 23.72
CA SER A 52 26.71 18.63 25.04
C SER A 52 25.65 18.16 26.03
N SER A 53 26.03 18.07 27.29
CA SER A 53 25.09 17.78 28.37
C SER A 53 25.34 18.73 29.54
N ALA A 54 24.36 18.86 30.42
CA ALA A 54 24.53 19.63 31.66
C ALA A 54 25.74 19.11 32.48
N GLY A 55 26.00 17.80 32.47
CA GLY A 55 27.17 17.23 33.15
C GLY A 55 28.50 17.63 32.50
N THR A 56 28.57 17.66 31.17
CA THR A 56 29.77 18.09 30.42
C THR A 56 30.08 19.57 30.65
N CYS A 57 29.06 20.36 30.98
CA CYS A 57 29.20 21.80 31.29
C CYS A 57 29.57 22.08 32.75
N GLY A 58 29.92 21.04 33.54
CA GLY A 58 30.39 21.21 34.93
C GLY A 58 29.30 21.25 35.99
N PHE A 59 28.02 21.06 35.63
CA PHE A 59 26.94 20.99 36.62
C PHE A 59 26.87 19.60 37.25
N GLN A 60 26.98 19.55 38.58
CA GLN A 60 26.95 18.32 39.39
C GLN A 60 25.71 18.23 40.28
N GLY A 61 25.33 17.01 40.67
CA GLY A 61 24.20 16.74 41.57
C GLY A 61 22.87 17.27 41.04
N THR A 62 22.05 17.83 41.94
CA THR A 62 20.71 18.39 41.63
C THR A 62 20.77 19.59 40.68
N ARG A 63 21.91 20.30 40.59
CA ARG A 63 22.08 21.44 39.67
C ARG A 63 22.06 21.02 38.20
N ARG A 64 22.27 19.73 37.89
CA ARG A 64 22.28 19.19 36.51
C ARG A 64 20.90 19.18 35.84
N GLY A 65 19.83 19.04 36.61
CA GLY A 65 18.44 19.06 36.11
C GLY A 65 17.86 20.47 35.92
N THR A 66 18.61 21.51 36.28
CA THR A 66 18.10 22.89 36.27
C THR A 66 17.93 23.43 34.85
N PRO A 67 16.93 24.31 34.61
CA PRO A 67 16.76 25.00 33.33
C PRO A 67 18.01 25.78 32.89
N PHE A 68 18.75 26.37 33.84
CA PHE A 68 19.99 27.09 33.56
C PHE A 68 21.09 26.18 33.01
N ALA A 69 21.23 24.98 33.58
CA ALA A 69 22.17 23.98 33.08
C ALA A 69 21.80 23.50 31.67
N ALA A 70 20.50 23.35 31.38
CA ALA A 70 19.99 22.99 30.05
C ALA A 70 20.28 24.08 29.00
N GLN A 71 20.08 25.36 29.34
CA GLN A 71 20.41 26.49 28.49
C GLN A 71 21.91 26.52 28.15
N THR A 72 22.76 26.31 29.14
CA THR A 72 24.22 26.30 28.97
C THR A 72 24.67 25.12 28.11
N ALA A 73 24.07 23.94 28.31
CA ALA A 73 24.33 22.77 27.48
C ALA A 73 23.93 22.99 26.01
N ALA A 74 22.76 23.59 25.77
CA ALA A 74 22.29 23.93 24.43
C ALA A 74 23.22 24.95 23.75
N ALA A 75 23.58 26.05 24.44
CA ALA A 75 24.48 27.06 23.90
C ALA A 75 25.84 26.46 23.49
N ASN A 76 26.41 25.58 24.31
CA ASN A 76 27.68 24.92 24.02
C ASN A 76 27.60 23.96 22.81
N ALA A 77 26.52 23.19 22.68
CA ALA A 77 26.33 22.30 21.52
C ALA A 77 26.17 23.11 20.21
N ILE A 78 25.48 24.24 20.28
CA ILE A 78 25.16 25.07 19.12
C ILE A 78 26.36 25.91 18.67
N ARG A 79 27.18 26.43 19.60
CA ARG A 79 28.37 27.21 19.25
C ARG A 79 29.25 26.48 18.23
N ALA A 80 29.52 25.19 18.48
CA ALA A 80 30.31 24.35 17.58
C ALA A 80 29.66 24.09 16.20
N VAL A 81 28.35 24.34 16.07
CA VAL A 81 27.54 24.10 14.87
C VAL A 81 27.38 25.38 14.06
N VAL A 82 27.28 26.54 14.72
CA VAL A 82 27.35 27.86 14.09
C VAL A 82 28.71 28.05 13.42
N ASP A 83 29.80 27.64 14.08
CA ASP A 83 31.16 27.66 13.51
C ASP A 83 31.28 26.79 12.23
N GLN A 84 30.41 25.78 12.08
CA GLN A 84 30.35 24.88 10.91
C GLN A 84 29.34 25.32 9.85
N GLY A 85 28.68 26.47 10.03
CA GLY A 85 27.81 27.09 9.03
C GLY A 85 26.40 26.51 8.93
N MET A 86 25.86 25.92 10.00
CA MET A 86 24.46 25.48 10.00
C MET A 86 23.50 26.67 10.12
N GLN A 87 22.59 26.80 9.16
CA GLN A 87 21.63 27.90 9.10
C GLN A 87 20.20 27.47 9.44
N ARG A 88 19.84 26.22 9.14
CA ARG A 88 18.48 25.70 9.36
C ARG A 88 18.52 24.40 10.15
N ALA A 89 17.65 24.25 11.14
CA ALA A 89 17.57 23.04 11.92
C ALA A 89 16.14 22.64 12.31
N GLU A 90 15.92 21.33 12.37
CA GLU A 90 14.71 20.74 12.96
C GLU A 90 14.98 20.43 14.43
N VAL A 91 13.99 20.62 15.32
CA VAL A 91 14.16 20.32 16.75
C VAL A 91 13.26 19.17 17.15
N MET A 92 13.87 18.11 17.70
CA MET A 92 13.20 16.93 18.22
C MET A 92 13.40 16.85 19.73
N ILE A 93 12.33 16.97 20.50
CA ILE A 93 12.39 17.00 21.97
C ILE A 93 11.88 15.70 22.56
N LYS A 94 12.65 15.07 23.45
CA LYS A 94 12.32 13.82 24.13
C LYS A 94 12.40 13.99 25.64
N GLY A 95 11.31 13.70 26.34
CA GLY A 95 11.25 13.60 27.79
C GLY A 95 10.57 14.80 28.47
N PRO A 96 10.06 14.60 29.70
CA PRO A 96 9.26 15.60 30.44
C PRO A 96 10.10 16.58 31.28
N GLY A 97 11.43 16.54 31.20
CA GLY A 97 12.30 17.30 32.08
C GLY A 97 12.18 18.83 31.94
N LEU A 98 12.44 19.54 33.05
CA LEU A 98 12.38 21.02 33.16
C LEU A 98 13.31 21.76 32.19
N GLY A 99 14.34 21.08 31.66
CA GLY A 99 15.30 21.64 30.72
C GLY A 99 14.79 21.82 29.28
N ARG A 100 13.59 21.32 28.96
CA ARG A 100 13.00 21.37 27.62
C ARG A 100 12.89 22.78 27.04
N ASP A 101 12.16 23.66 27.73
CA ASP A 101 11.87 25.00 27.21
C ASP A 101 13.11 25.90 27.28
N ALA A 102 13.96 25.69 28.29
CA ALA A 102 15.21 26.43 28.43
C ALA A 102 16.19 26.13 27.28
N ALA A 103 16.32 24.86 26.89
CA ALA A 103 17.12 24.46 25.74
C ALA A 103 16.53 25.04 24.43
N LEU A 104 15.21 24.97 24.25
CA LEU A 104 14.55 25.53 23.06
C LEU A 104 14.72 27.06 22.95
N ARG A 105 14.59 27.78 24.06
CA ARG A 105 14.85 29.24 24.13
C ARG A 105 16.32 29.58 23.86
N ALA A 106 17.26 28.73 24.22
CA ALA A 106 18.68 28.91 23.91
C ALA A 106 18.92 28.76 22.40
N ILE A 107 18.28 27.76 21.76
CA ILE A 107 18.39 27.53 20.32
C ILE A 107 17.78 28.67 19.51
N ARG A 108 16.63 29.21 19.93
CA ARG A 108 16.03 30.37 19.25
C ARG A 108 16.93 31.62 19.30
N ARG A 109 17.71 31.78 20.37
CA ARG A 109 18.65 32.90 20.53
C ARG A 109 19.93 32.75 19.72
N SER A 110 20.23 31.57 19.18
CA SER A 110 21.49 31.31 18.46
C SER A 110 21.46 31.69 16.98
N GLY A 111 20.33 32.20 16.47
CA GLY A 111 20.20 32.63 15.07
C GLY A 111 19.98 31.51 14.04
N ILE A 112 19.78 30.27 14.47
CA ILE A 112 19.44 29.15 13.57
C ILE A 112 17.94 29.21 13.25
N LEU A 113 17.58 29.18 11.97
CA LEU A 113 16.19 29.15 11.54
C LEU A 113 15.58 27.77 11.83
N LEU A 114 14.62 27.73 12.76
CA LEU A 114 13.90 26.51 13.10
C LEU A 114 12.78 26.24 12.08
N THR A 115 12.81 25.09 11.42
CA THR A 115 11.75 24.69 10.47
C THR A 115 10.52 24.17 11.18
N PHE A 116 10.68 23.23 12.12
CA PHE A 116 9.61 22.78 13.01
C PHE A 116 10.18 22.24 14.33
N VAL A 117 9.33 22.26 15.36
CA VAL A 117 9.62 21.72 16.69
C VAL A 117 8.65 20.57 16.94
N ARG A 118 9.16 19.36 17.19
CA ARG A 118 8.34 18.18 17.44
C ARG A 118 8.66 17.54 18.78
N ASP A 119 7.62 17.24 19.54
CA ASP A 119 7.71 16.38 20.71
C ASP A 119 7.71 14.91 20.29
N VAL A 120 8.74 14.19 20.70
CA VAL A 120 8.90 12.74 20.51
C VAL A 120 9.01 12.02 21.86
N THR A 121 8.51 12.63 22.94
CA THR A 121 8.38 11.99 24.25
C THR A 121 7.50 10.74 24.12
N PRO A 122 8.04 9.54 24.40
CA PRO A 122 7.23 8.33 24.36
C PRO A 122 6.12 8.42 25.39
N MET A 123 4.88 8.14 24.99
CA MET A 123 3.78 8.01 25.96
C MET A 123 4.05 6.79 26.85
N PRO A 124 4.11 6.95 28.19
CA PRO A 124 4.30 5.83 29.09
C PRO A 124 3.10 4.88 28.96
N HIS A 125 3.36 3.62 28.69
CA HIS A 125 2.32 2.61 28.45
C HIS A 125 1.98 1.79 29.70
N ASN A 126 2.52 2.15 30.89
CA ASN A 126 2.34 1.44 32.18
C ASN A 126 2.31 -0.10 32.03
N GLY A 127 3.21 -0.63 31.19
CA GLY A 127 3.21 -2.02 30.76
C GLY A 127 3.97 -2.21 29.43
N CYS A 128 3.91 -3.42 28.88
CA CYS A 128 4.48 -3.73 27.58
C CYS A 128 3.86 -2.86 26.48
N ARG A 129 4.69 -2.29 25.59
CA ARG A 129 4.23 -1.54 24.41
C ARG A 129 3.15 -2.36 23.68
N PRO A 130 1.93 -1.82 23.46
CA PRO A 130 0.86 -2.59 22.85
C PRO A 130 1.30 -3.11 21.47
N PRO A 131 1.03 -4.39 21.16
CA PRO A 131 1.42 -4.98 19.89
C PRO A 131 0.82 -4.20 18.72
N LYS A 132 1.54 -4.15 17.60
CA LYS A 132 1.04 -3.50 16.38
C LYS A 132 -0.35 -4.03 16.05
N LYS A 133 -1.31 -3.14 15.81
CA LYS A 133 -2.67 -3.51 15.39
C LYS A 133 -2.59 -4.33 14.11
N ARG A 134 -3.31 -5.45 14.08
CA ARG A 134 -3.48 -6.31 12.90
C ARG A 134 -4.16 -5.48 11.82
N ARG A 135 -3.47 -5.25 10.71
CA ARG A 135 -3.99 -4.49 9.57
C ARG A 135 -3.55 -5.16 8.29
N TRP A 136 -4.48 -5.26 7.35
CA TRP A 136 -4.14 -5.54 5.96
C TRP A 136 -3.28 -4.40 5.42
N LYS A 137 -2.25 -4.75 4.66
CA LYS A 137 -1.46 -3.79 3.89
C LYS A 137 -1.27 -4.34 2.49
N CYS A 138 -1.54 -3.52 1.49
CA CYS A 138 -1.09 -3.80 0.14
C CYS A 138 0.44 -3.63 0.10
N VAL A 139 1.14 -4.67 -0.35
CA VAL A 139 2.60 -4.66 -0.55
C VAL A 139 2.90 -4.32 -2.00
N GLU A 140 2.13 -4.90 -2.91
CA GLU A 140 2.33 -4.79 -4.34
C GLU A 140 0.97 -4.83 -5.03
N SER A 141 0.83 -4.02 -6.07
CA SER A 141 -0.32 -4.03 -6.97
C SER A 141 0.18 -3.73 -8.37
N ALA A 142 -0.16 -4.59 -9.32
CA ALA A 142 0.21 -4.45 -10.72
C ALA A 142 -1.01 -4.68 -11.61
N ALA A 143 -1.05 -3.98 -12.74
CA ALA A 143 -2.05 -4.17 -13.77
C ALA A 143 -1.33 -4.62 -15.04
N ASP A 144 -1.38 -5.93 -15.32
CA ASP A 144 -0.76 -6.50 -16.52
C ASP A 144 -1.59 -6.16 -17.76
N SER A 145 -2.91 -6.19 -17.62
CA SER A 145 -3.86 -5.76 -18.65
C SER A 145 -5.14 -5.24 -17.99
N LYS A 146 -6.04 -4.63 -18.77
CA LYS A 146 -7.38 -4.22 -18.28
C LYS A 146 -8.14 -5.39 -17.64
N ARG A 147 -7.86 -6.62 -18.07
CA ARG A 147 -8.53 -7.86 -17.66
C ARG A 147 -7.70 -8.74 -16.72
N LEU A 148 -6.53 -8.28 -16.29
CA LEU A 148 -5.67 -9.02 -15.36
C LEU A 148 -5.01 -8.05 -14.39
N LEU A 149 -5.59 -7.96 -13.20
CA LEU A 149 -5.06 -7.20 -12.09
C LEU A 149 -4.46 -8.15 -11.05
N TYR A 150 -3.27 -7.83 -10.58
CA TYR A 150 -2.57 -8.54 -9.51
C TYR A 150 -2.48 -7.67 -8.26
N GLY A 151 -2.77 -8.26 -7.10
CA GLY A 151 -2.61 -7.62 -5.81
C GLY A 151 -2.02 -8.56 -4.77
N ARG A 152 -0.99 -8.09 -4.06
CA ARG A 152 -0.35 -8.79 -2.94
C ARG A 152 -0.58 -8.04 -1.64
N PHE A 153 -1.18 -8.72 -0.68
CA PHE A 153 -1.58 -8.18 0.61
C PHE A 153 -0.91 -8.93 1.75
N ILE A 154 -0.61 -8.23 2.83
CA ILE A 154 -0.08 -8.84 4.06
C ILE A 154 -0.98 -8.57 5.25
N LEU A 155 -1.11 -9.58 6.11
CA LEU A 155 -1.73 -9.46 7.43
C LEU A 155 -0.74 -9.91 8.51
N SER A 156 -0.39 -8.97 9.38
CA SER A 156 0.48 -9.22 10.53
C SER A 156 0.20 -8.22 11.67
N PRO A 157 0.54 -8.55 12.94
CA PRO A 157 1.06 -9.83 13.42
C PRO A 157 -0.05 -10.85 13.74
N LEU A 158 0.11 -12.10 13.32
CA LEU A 158 -0.78 -13.23 13.66
C LEU A 158 -0.09 -14.18 14.64
N MET A 159 -0.87 -14.90 15.45
CA MET A 159 -0.35 -16.00 16.26
C MET A 159 -0.23 -17.26 15.41
N LYS A 160 0.64 -18.20 15.81
CA LYS A 160 0.80 -19.49 15.12
C LYS A 160 -0.54 -20.18 14.87
N GLY A 161 -0.78 -20.60 13.63
CA GLY A 161 -2.02 -21.26 13.18
C GLY A 161 -3.16 -20.32 12.76
N GLN A 162 -3.13 -19.04 13.15
CA GLN A 162 -4.18 -18.09 12.73
C GLN A 162 -4.06 -17.73 11.25
N ALA A 163 -2.85 -17.71 10.70
CA ALA A 163 -2.65 -17.34 9.30
C ALA A 163 -3.30 -18.35 8.34
N ASP A 164 -3.22 -19.63 8.67
CA ASP A 164 -3.78 -20.71 7.85
C ASP A 164 -5.31 -20.66 7.83
N THR A 165 -5.94 -20.56 9.00
CA THR A 165 -7.41 -20.45 9.09
C THR A 165 -7.92 -19.23 8.32
N ILE A 166 -7.26 -18.06 8.47
CA ILE A 166 -7.66 -16.84 7.75
C ILE A 166 -7.38 -16.98 6.25
N GLY A 167 -6.23 -17.55 5.86
CA GLY A 167 -5.85 -17.73 4.46
C GLY A 167 -6.83 -18.64 3.71
N ILE A 168 -7.19 -19.79 4.31
CA ILE A 168 -8.17 -20.73 3.76
C ILE A 168 -9.55 -20.08 3.67
N ALA A 169 -10.01 -19.42 4.74
CA ALA A 169 -11.31 -18.76 4.75
C ALA A 169 -11.39 -17.65 3.69
N MET A 170 -10.38 -16.80 3.59
CA MET A 170 -10.31 -15.74 2.58
C MET A 170 -10.24 -16.30 1.17
N ARG A 171 -9.42 -17.32 0.91
CA ARG A 171 -9.35 -17.97 -0.41
C ARG A 171 -10.72 -18.49 -0.84
N ARG A 172 -11.44 -19.15 0.08
CA ARG A 172 -12.78 -19.68 -0.19
C ARG A 172 -13.78 -18.57 -0.46
N ALA A 173 -13.80 -17.51 0.35
CA ALA A 173 -14.70 -16.38 0.16
C ALA A 173 -14.43 -15.65 -1.17
N LEU A 174 -13.15 -15.39 -1.49
CA LEU A 174 -12.76 -14.70 -2.72
C LEU A 174 -13.17 -15.46 -3.99
N LEU A 175 -13.01 -16.78 -4.01
CA LEU A 175 -13.31 -17.60 -5.18
C LEU A 175 -14.80 -18.00 -5.27
N GLY A 176 -15.49 -18.15 -4.13
CA GLY A 176 -16.84 -18.72 -4.11
C GLY A 176 -17.96 -17.72 -3.88
N GLU A 177 -17.72 -16.68 -3.10
CA GLU A 177 -18.80 -15.81 -2.58
C GLU A 177 -18.89 -14.46 -3.26
N ILE A 178 -17.84 -14.05 -3.98
CA ILE A 178 -17.85 -12.77 -4.68
C ILE A 178 -18.77 -12.85 -5.89
N GLU A 179 -19.67 -11.89 -5.97
CA GLU A 179 -20.59 -11.73 -7.10
C GLU A 179 -19.86 -11.14 -8.30
N GLY A 180 -20.11 -11.72 -9.47
CA GLY A 180 -19.68 -11.19 -10.75
C GLY A 180 -20.85 -11.03 -11.70
N THR A 181 -20.67 -10.18 -12.71
CA THR A 181 -21.62 -9.94 -13.79
C THR A 181 -21.11 -10.60 -15.05
N CYS A 182 -21.93 -11.38 -15.73
CA CYS A 182 -21.58 -11.99 -17.02
C CYS A 182 -22.81 -12.13 -17.92
N ILE A 183 -22.56 -12.44 -19.19
CA ILE A 183 -23.58 -12.74 -20.19
C ILE A 183 -23.98 -14.22 -20.00
N THR A 184 -25.27 -14.48 -19.84
CA THR A 184 -25.79 -15.83 -19.54
C THR A 184 -26.59 -16.42 -20.70
N ARG A 185 -27.14 -15.57 -21.58
CA ARG A 185 -27.84 -16.02 -22.80
C ARG A 185 -27.60 -15.07 -23.95
N ALA A 186 -27.63 -15.63 -25.16
CA ALA A 186 -27.66 -14.88 -26.41
C ALA A 186 -28.83 -15.37 -27.27
N LYS A 187 -29.59 -14.47 -27.88
CA LYS A 187 -30.73 -14.76 -28.77
C LYS A 187 -30.50 -14.07 -30.11
N SER A 188 -30.64 -14.80 -31.20
CA SER A 188 -30.55 -14.21 -32.54
C SER A 188 -31.47 -14.95 -33.50
N GLU A 189 -32.16 -14.21 -34.37
CA GLU A 189 -33.14 -14.77 -35.31
C GLU A 189 -32.49 -15.56 -36.45
N LYS A 190 -31.23 -15.26 -36.78
CA LYS A 190 -30.51 -15.88 -37.91
C LYS A 190 -29.82 -17.20 -37.56
N ILE A 191 -29.88 -17.64 -36.30
CA ILE A 191 -29.13 -18.79 -35.80
C ILE A 191 -30.07 -19.99 -35.65
N SER A 192 -29.86 -21.03 -36.44
CA SER A 192 -30.63 -22.27 -36.38
C SER A 192 -30.09 -23.29 -35.37
N HIS A 193 -28.77 -23.33 -35.14
CA HIS A 193 -28.10 -24.23 -34.18
C HIS A 193 -26.73 -23.67 -33.72
N GLU A 194 -26.20 -24.18 -32.60
CA GLU A 194 -24.96 -23.69 -31.95
C GLU A 194 -23.69 -23.78 -32.81
N TYR A 195 -23.67 -24.70 -33.77
CA TYR A 195 -22.53 -24.92 -34.68
C TYR A 195 -22.78 -24.38 -36.09
N ALA A 196 -23.85 -23.58 -36.27
CA ALA A 196 -24.16 -23.01 -37.56
C ALA A 196 -23.10 -21.97 -37.96
N THR A 197 -22.80 -21.95 -39.25
CA THR A 197 -22.06 -20.84 -39.89
C THR A 197 -23.07 -19.87 -40.49
N ILE A 198 -22.89 -18.58 -40.21
CA ILE A 198 -23.73 -17.53 -40.77
C ILE A 198 -23.01 -16.98 -42.00
N MET A 199 -23.64 -17.08 -43.16
CA MET A 199 -23.13 -16.48 -44.40
C MET A 199 -22.85 -14.98 -44.18
N GLY A 200 -21.65 -14.53 -44.53
CA GLY A 200 -21.21 -13.14 -44.35
C GLY A 200 -20.56 -12.82 -42.98
N ILE A 201 -20.42 -13.80 -42.10
CA ILE A 201 -19.65 -13.70 -40.84
C ILE A 201 -18.45 -14.66 -40.91
N GLN A 202 -17.29 -14.22 -40.44
CA GLN A 202 -16.08 -15.04 -40.46
C GLN A 202 -16.13 -16.16 -39.39
N GLU A 203 -16.58 -15.83 -38.19
CA GLU A 203 -16.62 -16.73 -37.03
C GLU A 203 -17.89 -17.60 -37.05
N SER A 204 -17.77 -18.80 -36.48
CA SER A 204 -18.93 -19.65 -36.22
C SER A 204 -19.76 -19.12 -35.05
N VAL A 205 -21.02 -19.56 -34.94
CA VAL A 205 -21.88 -19.21 -33.79
C VAL A 205 -21.23 -19.61 -32.47
N HIS A 206 -20.61 -20.79 -32.41
CA HIS A 206 -19.90 -21.25 -31.23
C HIS A 206 -18.74 -20.32 -30.83
N GLU A 207 -17.95 -19.86 -31.79
CA GLU A 207 -16.85 -18.91 -31.56
C GLU A 207 -17.39 -17.56 -31.06
N ILE A 208 -18.50 -17.07 -31.63
CA ILE A 208 -19.16 -15.85 -31.15
C ILE A 208 -19.62 -16.01 -29.70
N LEU A 209 -20.23 -17.15 -29.35
CA LEU A 209 -20.66 -17.45 -27.98
C LEU A 209 -19.46 -17.54 -27.01
N MET A 210 -18.33 -18.12 -27.44
CA MET A 210 -17.09 -18.16 -26.65
C MET A 210 -16.49 -16.76 -26.46
N ASN A 211 -16.48 -15.94 -27.50
CA ASN A 211 -16.02 -14.55 -27.42
C ASN A 211 -16.90 -13.73 -26.45
N LEU A 212 -18.23 -13.88 -26.53
CA LEU A 212 -19.18 -13.25 -25.61
C LEU A 212 -18.98 -13.73 -24.17
N LYS A 213 -18.72 -15.02 -23.94
CA LYS A 213 -18.41 -15.58 -22.61
C LYS A 213 -17.18 -14.93 -21.97
N GLU A 214 -16.19 -14.57 -22.77
CA GLU A 214 -14.97 -13.94 -22.27
C GLU A 214 -15.12 -12.44 -21.96
N ILE A 215 -16.22 -11.79 -22.34
CA ILE A 215 -16.43 -10.36 -22.10
C ILE A 215 -16.61 -10.11 -20.60
N VAL A 216 -15.76 -9.23 -20.07
CA VAL A 216 -15.81 -8.87 -18.66
C VAL A 216 -16.68 -7.64 -18.46
N LEU A 217 -17.77 -7.82 -17.72
CA LEU A 217 -18.72 -6.78 -17.36
C LEU A 217 -18.56 -6.37 -15.89
N ARG A 218 -18.80 -5.09 -15.63
CA ARG A 218 -18.92 -4.52 -14.29
C ARG A 218 -20.32 -3.96 -14.13
N SER A 219 -21.02 -4.34 -13.07
CA SER A 219 -22.33 -3.76 -12.77
C SER A 219 -22.66 -3.81 -11.29
N ASN A 220 -23.57 -2.93 -10.89
CA ASN A 220 -24.27 -3.03 -9.60
C ASN A 220 -25.75 -3.42 -9.79
N LEU A 221 -25.99 -4.36 -10.72
CA LEU A 221 -27.32 -4.88 -11.02
C LEU A 221 -27.87 -5.73 -9.85
N TYR A 222 -29.19 -5.68 -9.65
CA TYR A 222 -29.93 -6.70 -8.91
C TYR A 222 -30.84 -7.46 -9.90
N GLY A 223 -30.55 -8.73 -10.16
CA GLY A 223 -31.35 -9.59 -11.05
C GLY A 223 -30.74 -9.78 -12.44
N THR A 224 -31.61 -9.84 -13.46
CA THR A 224 -31.26 -9.97 -14.88
C THR A 224 -31.50 -8.67 -15.63
N CYS A 225 -30.76 -8.50 -16.72
CA CYS A 225 -30.76 -7.31 -17.54
C CYS A 225 -30.64 -7.71 -19.01
N GLU A 226 -31.30 -6.99 -19.90
CA GLU A 226 -31.19 -7.20 -21.35
C GLU A 226 -30.23 -6.17 -21.96
N ALA A 227 -29.41 -6.63 -22.89
CA ALA A 227 -28.52 -5.85 -23.73
C ALA A 227 -28.66 -6.34 -25.17
N SER A 228 -28.09 -5.61 -26.13
CA SER A 228 -28.13 -6.05 -27.52
C SER A 228 -26.92 -5.58 -28.32
N ILE A 229 -26.60 -6.31 -29.38
CA ILE A 229 -25.64 -5.91 -30.40
C ILE A 229 -26.44 -5.70 -31.68
N CYS A 230 -26.24 -4.54 -32.31
CA CYS A 230 -26.86 -4.20 -33.59
C CYS A 230 -25.83 -3.51 -34.47
N VAL A 231 -25.21 -4.25 -35.38
CA VAL A 231 -24.12 -3.75 -36.24
C VAL A 231 -24.40 -4.12 -37.70
N ARG A 232 -24.13 -3.19 -38.61
CA ARG A 232 -24.21 -3.40 -40.06
C ARG A 232 -22.81 -3.51 -40.64
N GLY A 233 -22.55 -4.58 -41.37
CA GLY A 233 -21.28 -4.85 -42.03
C GLY A 233 -21.08 -4.06 -43.34
N PRO A 234 -19.91 -4.18 -43.99
CA PRO A 234 -18.74 -4.96 -43.54
C PRO A 234 -17.92 -4.24 -42.46
N GLY A 235 -17.35 -4.98 -41.50
CA GLY A 235 -16.57 -4.41 -40.40
C GLY A 235 -16.33 -5.37 -39.23
N TYR A 236 -15.53 -4.93 -38.25
CA TYR A 236 -15.29 -5.69 -37.02
C TYR A 236 -16.29 -5.32 -35.94
N VAL A 237 -16.83 -6.33 -35.27
CA VAL A 237 -17.70 -6.19 -34.10
C VAL A 237 -16.86 -6.43 -32.85
N THR A 238 -16.84 -5.44 -31.98
CA THR A 238 -16.10 -5.45 -30.72
C THR A 238 -17.04 -5.29 -29.54
N ALA A 239 -16.53 -5.47 -28.32
CA ALA A 239 -17.30 -5.27 -27.10
C ALA A 239 -17.88 -3.85 -27.00
N GLN A 240 -17.23 -2.84 -27.59
CA GLN A 240 -17.76 -1.49 -27.65
C GLN A 240 -19.14 -1.38 -28.34
N ASP A 241 -19.44 -2.28 -29.28
CA ASP A 241 -20.68 -2.26 -30.06
C ASP A 241 -21.87 -2.87 -29.32
N ILE A 242 -21.66 -3.34 -28.08
CA ILE A 242 -22.73 -3.80 -27.20
C ILE A 242 -23.48 -2.59 -26.65
N ILE A 243 -24.77 -2.52 -26.96
CA ILE A 243 -25.70 -1.54 -26.41
C ILE A 243 -26.07 -2.00 -25.00
N LEU A 244 -25.43 -1.37 -24.02
CA LEU A 244 -25.63 -1.64 -22.60
C LEU A 244 -26.57 -0.61 -21.96
N PRO A 245 -27.27 -1.00 -20.88
CA PRO A 245 -27.94 -0.05 -19.99
C PRO A 245 -26.95 0.74 -19.13
N PRO A 246 -27.36 1.90 -18.58
CA PRO A 246 -26.47 2.85 -17.92
C PRO A 246 -25.78 2.36 -16.64
N TYR A 247 -26.19 1.22 -16.08
CA TYR A 247 -25.65 0.64 -14.85
C TYR A 247 -24.70 -0.55 -15.10
N VAL A 248 -24.41 -0.86 -16.37
CA VAL A 248 -23.45 -1.88 -16.78
C VAL A 248 -22.33 -1.23 -17.59
N GLU A 249 -21.09 -1.56 -17.24
CA GLU A 249 -19.89 -1.09 -17.91
C GLU A 249 -19.09 -2.29 -18.43
N ILE A 250 -18.45 -2.13 -19.60
CA ILE A 250 -17.46 -3.08 -20.10
C ILE A 250 -16.08 -2.68 -19.58
N VAL A 251 -15.31 -3.67 -19.13
CA VAL A 251 -13.94 -3.45 -18.65
C VAL A 251 -12.96 -3.26 -19.80
N ASP A 252 -13.14 -4.01 -20.90
CA ASP A 252 -12.30 -3.94 -22.09
C ASP A 252 -13.12 -3.83 -23.39
N ASN A 253 -13.25 -2.60 -23.88
CA ASN A 253 -14.02 -2.27 -25.08
C ASN A 253 -13.39 -2.82 -26.38
N THR A 254 -12.13 -3.26 -26.34
CA THR A 254 -11.39 -3.68 -27.55
C THR A 254 -11.54 -5.17 -27.85
N GLN A 255 -12.24 -5.91 -26.99
CA GLN A 255 -12.40 -7.34 -27.13
C GLN A 255 -13.21 -7.66 -28.39
N HIS A 256 -12.65 -8.52 -29.23
CA HIS A 256 -13.26 -8.95 -30.49
C HIS A 256 -14.43 -9.91 -30.23
N ILE A 257 -15.50 -9.76 -31.02
CA ILE A 257 -16.69 -10.62 -30.98
C ILE A 257 -16.84 -11.36 -32.30
N ALA A 258 -16.90 -10.62 -33.41
CA ALA A 258 -17.12 -11.17 -34.75
C ALA A 258 -16.59 -10.22 -35.85
N SER A 259 -16.46 -10.72 -37.06
CA SER A 259 -16.01 -10.00 -38.26
C SER A 259 -17.02 -10.21 -39.39
N LEU A 260 -17.66 -9.12 -39.82
CA LEU A 260 -18.67 -9.10 -40.87
C LEU A 260 -17.98 -8.86 -42.22
N THR A 261 -17.98 -9.87 -43.10
CA THR A 261 -17.35 -9.82 -44.42
C THR A 261 -18.26 -9.21 -45.49
N GLU A 262 -19.58 -9.37 -45.32
CA GLU A 262 -20.61 -8.90 -46.24
C GLU A 262 -21.46 -7.77 -45.62
N PRO A 263 -22.25 -7.01 -46.41
CA PRO A 263 -23.14 -5.97 -45.90
C PRO A 263 -24.39 -6.56 -45.25
N ILE A 264 -24.18 -7.34 -44.19
CA ILE A 264 -25.21 -8.00 -43.40
C ILE A 264 -25.45 -7.24 -42.09
N GLU A 265 -26.69 -7.28 -41.62
CA GLU A 265 -27.06 -6.79 -40.29
C GLU A 265 -26.99 -7.94 -39.28
N LEU A 266 -26.13 -7.79 -38.26
CA LEU A 266 -26.02 -8.71 -37.15
C LEU A 266 -26.78 -8.14 -35.95
N VAL A 267 -27.81 -8.87 -35.52
CA VAL A 267 -28.61 -8.55 -34.33
C VAL A 267 -28.55 -9.72 -33.34
N ILE A 268 -28.06 -9.42 -32.14
CA ILE A 268 -27.97 -10.40 -31.04
C ILE A 268 -28.57 -9.74 -29.79
N GLY A 269 -29.63 -10.32 -29.23
CA GLY A 269 -30.12 -10.01 -27.90
C GLY A 269 -29.29 -10.75 -26.85
N LEU A 270 -28.93 -10.10 -25.76
CA LEU A 270 -28.06 -10.61 -24.71
C LEU A 270 -28.74 -10.48 -23.36
N GLN A 271 -28.70 -11.54 -22.57
CA GLN A 271 -29.13 -11.48 -21.17
C GLN A 271 -27.91 -11.48 -20.26
N ILE A 272 -27.84 -10.46 -19.42
CA ILE A 272 -26.78 -10.24 -18.42
C ILE A 272 -27.37 -10.57 -17.05
N GLU A 273 -26.62 -11.32 -16.25
CA GLU A 273 -27.01 -11.69 -14.88
C GLU A 273 -25.86 -11.38 -13.93
N LYS A 274 -26.19 -11.00 -12.70
CA LYS A 274 -25.23 -10.91 -11.60
C LYS A 274 -25.51 -12.01 -10.59
N ASN A 275 -24.54 -12.89 -10.37
CA ASN A 275 -24.69 -14.02 -9.46
C ASN A 275 -23.34 -14.39 -8.82
N ARG A 276 -23.29 -15.48 -8.04
CA ARG A 276 -22.09 -15.97 -7.34
C ARG A 276 -21.60 -17.28 -7.94
N GLY A 277 -20.27 -17.44 -7.96
CA GLY A 277 -19.61 -18.73 -8.25
C GLY A 277 -19.75 -19.20 -9.70
N TYR A 278 -19.55 -20.50 -9.90
CA TYR A 278 -19.73 -21.17 -11.19
C TYR A 278 -20.99 -22.04 -11.11
N LEU A 279 -22.03 -21.66 -11.86
CA LEU A 279 -23.24 -22.47 -11.97
C LEU A 279 -23.14 -23.28 -13.26
N ILE A 280 -22.95 -24.59 -13.11
CA ILE A 280 -23.26 -25.53 -14.19
C ILE A 280 -24.79 -25.58 -14.27
N LYS A 281 -25.39 -24.74 -15.12
CA LYS A 281 -26.81 -24.87 -15.42
C LYS A 281 -26.99 -26.19 -16.17
N ALA A 282 -27.97 -27.01 -15.75
CA ALA A 282 -28.42 -28.14 -16.56
C ALA A 282 -28.85 -27.60 -17.94
N PRO A 283 -28.67 -28.37 -19.03
CA PRO A 283 -29.04 -27.93 -20.37
C PRO A 283 -30.56 -27.80 -20.44
N ASN A 284 -31.09 -26.63 -20.07
CA ASN A 284 -32.51 -26.34 -20.18
C ASN A 284 -32.81 -25.99 -21.64
N THR A 285 -33.53 -26.93 -22.26
CA THR A 285 -34.39 -26.90 -23.44
C THR A 285 -34.41 -25.59 -24.25
N PHE A 286 -34.09 -25.72 -25.53
CA PHE A 286 -34.33 -24.76 -26.63
C PHE A 286 -35.81 -24.34 -26.75
N GLN A 287 -36.37 -23.63 -25.78
CA GLN A 287 -37.80 -23.27 -25.82
C GLN A 287 -38.08 -21.93 -26.52
N ASP A 288 -37.06 -21.09 -26.81
CA ASP A 288 -37.32 -19.74 -27.31
C ASP A 288 -36.24 -19.15 -28.26
N GLY A 289 -35.43 -20.00 -28.91
CA GLY A 289 -34.35 -19.55 -29.81
C GLY A 289 -33.19 -18.84 -29.13
N SER A 290 -33.11 -18.90 -27.79
CA SER A 290 -32.01 -18.39 -26.99
C SER A 290 -30.98 -19.49 -26.70
N TYR A 291 -29.70 -19.18 -26.89
CA TYR A 291 -28.56 -20.03 -26.61
C TYR A 291 -28.03 -19.73 -25.20
N PRO A 292 -27.94 -20.73 -24.30
CA PRO A 292 -27.32 -20.54 -23.00
C PRO A 292 -25.81 -20.41 -23.16
N ILE A 293 -25.22 -19.42 -22.48
CA ILE A 293 -23.78 -19.28 -22.34
C ILE A 293 -23.42 -19.74 -20.94
N ASP A 294 -22.40 -20.58 -20.83
CA ASP A 294 -21.86 -21.03 -19.54
C ASP A 294 -21.43 -19.83 -18.70
N PRO A 295 -22.14 -19.53 -17.60
CA PRO A 295 -21.94 -18.28 -16.90
C PRO A 295 -20.72 -18.37 -15.97
N VAL A 296 -19.74 -17.50 -16.19
CA VAL A 296 -18.58 -17.36 -15.31
C VAL A 296 -18.75 -16.12 -14.45
N PHE A 297 -19.39 -16.27 -13.28
CA PHE A 297 -19.61 -15.15 -12.35
C PHE A 297 -18.42 -14.86 -11.43
N MET A 298 -17.27 -15.52 -11.61
CA MET A 298 -16.12 -15.38 -10.71
C MET A 298 -15.20 -14.24 -11.17
N PRO A 299 -15.20 -13.07 -10.50
CA PRO A 299 -14.30 -11.99 -10.88
C PRO A 299 -12.85 -12.22 -10.40
N VAL A 300 -12.68 -13.00 -9.33
CA VAL A 300 -11.37 -13.47 -8.88
C VAL A 300 -11.01 -14.72 -9.68
N ARG A 301 -9.97 -14.60 -10.51
CA ARG A 301 -9.44 -15.70 -11.33
C ARG A 301 -8.61 -16.66 -10.50
N ASN A 302 -7.82 -16.12 -9.57
CA ASN A 302 -7.01 -16.93 -8.67
C ASN A 302 -6.76 -16.18 -7.36
N ALA A 303 -6.59 -16.94 -6.29
CA ALA A 303 -6.19 -16.43 -4.99
C ALA A 303 -5.23 -17.43 -4.34
N ASN A 304 -4.01 -17.01 -4.02
CA ASN A 304 -3.02 -17.82 -3.32
C ASN A 304 -2.72 -17.22 -1.96
N HIS A 305 -2.34 -18.06 -1.01
CA HIS A 305 -1.85 -17.59 0.27
C HIS A 305 -0.56 -18.30 0.65
N SER A 306 0.33 -17.59 1.31
CA SER A 306 1.54 -18.14 1.89
C SER A 306 1.75 -17.59 3.30
N ILE A 307 2.37 -18.41 4.15
CA ILE A 307 2.53 -18.12 5.57
C ILE A 307 4.02 -18.05 5.86
N HIS A 308 4.44 -16.96 6.51
CA HIS A 308 5.82 -16.80 6.97
C HIS A 308 5.84 -16.68 8.49
N SER A 309 6.56 -17.57 9.16
CA SER A 309 6.74 -17.54 10.61
C SER A 309 7.99 -16.76 10.99
N TYR A 310 7.91 -16.00 12.09
CA TYR A 310 9.02 -15.22 12.64
C TYR A 310 8.94 -15.19 14.18
N GLU A 311 9.93 -14.59 14.85
CA GLU A 311 10.06 -14.65 16.32
C GLU A 311 10.06 -16.11 16.84
N ASN A 312 10.98 -16.93 16.31
CA ASN A 312 11.15 -18.34 16.70
C ASN A 312 9.88 -19.21 16.51
N GLY A 313 8.97 -18.80 15.62
CA GLY A 313 7.75 -19.52 15.29
C GLY A 313 6.51 -19.12 16.09
N ASN A 314 6.62 -18.13 17.00
CA ASN A 314 5.48 -17.68 17.80
C ASN A 314 4.52 -16.76 17.04
N LYS A 315 5.01 -16.08 15.99
CA LYS A 315 4.22 -15.17 15.17
C LYS A 315 4.29 -15.54 13.70
N GLU A 316 3.20 -15.22 13.01
CA GLU A 316 3.01 -15.46 11.59
C GLU A 316 2.65 -14.17 10.84
N ILE A 317 2.98 -14.17 9.56
CA ILE A 317 2.57 -13.20 8.55
C ILE A 317 1.84 -14.00 7.48
N LEU A 318 0.61 -13.60 7.19
CA LEU A 318 -0.14 -14.12 6.04
C LEU A 318 0.12 -13.20 4.84
N PHE A 319 0.58 -13.78 3.74
CA PHE A 319 0.61 -13.15 2.43
C PHE A 319 -0.57 -13.70 1.62
N LEU A 320 -1.32 -12.80 0.99
CA LEU A 320 -2.45 -13.12 0.13
C LEU A 320 -2.20 -12.49 -1.23
N GLU A 321 -2.21 -13.32 -2.27
CA GLU A 321 -1.98 -12.94 -3.66
C GLU A 321 -3.27 -13.18 -4.42
N ILE A 322 -3.79 -12.15 -5.10
CA ILE A 322 -5.10 -12.17 -5.73
C ILE A 322 -4.94 -11.71 -7.18
N TRP A 323 -5.51 -12.49 -8.10
CA TRP A 323 -5.64 -12.14 -9.51
C TRP A 323 -7.10 -11.95 -9.85
N THR A 324 -7.47 -10.78 -10.38
CA THR A 324 -8.86 -10.46 -10.75
C THR A 324 -8.97 -10.11 -12.23
N ASN A 325 -10.17 -10.24 -12.78
CA ASN A 325 -10.47 -9.94 -14.17
C ASN A 325 -10.75 -8.44 -14.44
N GLY A 326 -10.55 -7.57 -13.44
CA GLY A 326 -10.78 -6.13 -13.57
C GLY A 326 -12.22 -5.65 -13.29
N SER A 327 -13.19 -6.55 -13.08
CA SER A 327 -14.58 -6.13 -12.86
C SER A 327 -14.84 -5.56 -11.46
N LEU A 328 -14.02 -5.90 -10.47
CA LEU A 328 -14.14 -5.40 -9.10
C LEU A 328 -13.70 -3.95 -8.99
N ASN A 329 -14.45 -3.17 -8.19
CA ASN A 329 -14.11 -1.78 -7.90
C ASN A 329 -12.85 -1.70 -7.02
N SER A 330 -11.93 -0.81 -7.40
CA SER A 330 -10.77 -0.40 -6.60
C SER A 330 -11.16 0.53 -5.45
#